data_AF-A0A2N3AGD7-F1
#
_entry.id   AF-A0A2N3AGD7-F1
#
_cell.length_a   1.000
_cell.length_b   1.000
_cell.length_c   1.000
_cell.angle_alpha   90.00
_cell.angle_beta   90.00
_cell.angle_gamma   90.00
#
_symmetry.space_group_name_H-M   'P 1'
#
loop_
_entity.id
_entity.type
_entity.pdbx_description
1 polymer ?
#
loop_
_entity_poly.entity_id
_entity_poly.type
_entity_poly.pdbx_seq_one_letter_code
_entity_poly.pdbx_strand_id
1 'polypeptide(L)'
;MKVQLAFEDVKTMNKHFKSTVLFFSRIGFRMLIVLFFTAAASTIFSCARNKTEFPEPDLLLSEEQMIDVIQDVHLAEATLNFKRNIGQVFDRNKTIYFDRIFVEHGLTPEIFEKNLLYYNQKPEVMEKIYEEVIARLLVQQGEITVEN
;
A
#
# COMPACT_ATOMS: atom_id res chain seq x y z
N MET A 1 -15.14 75.44 -1.47
CA MET A 1 -16.22 74.54 -1.98
C MET A 1 -15.72 73.44 -2.93
N LYS A 2 -14.81 73.70 -3.89
CA LYS A 2 -14.32 72.67 -4.84
C LYS A 2 -13.48 71.53 -4.23
N VAL A 3 -12.75 71.77 -3.13
CA VAL A 3 -11.86 70.77 -2.50
C VAL A 3 -12.64 69.71 -1.73
N GLN A 4 -13.77 70.06 -1.10
CA GLN A 4 -14.61 69.09 -0.37
C GLN A 4 -15.32 68.12 -1.32
N LEU A 5 -15.83 68.61 -2.46
CA LEU A 5 -16.43 67.77 -3.50
C LEU A 5 -15.43 66.74 -4.04
N ALA A 6 -14.20 67.17 -4.35
CA ALA A 6 -13.15 66.26 -4.81
C ALA A 6 -12.77 65.19 -3.76
N PHE A 7 -12.83 65.53 -2.46
CA PHE A 7 -12.52 64.59 -1.39
C PHE A 7 -13.64 63.54 -1.19
N GLU A 8 -14.89 63.94 -1.38
CA GLU A 8 -16.07 63.07 -1.26
C GLU A 8 -16.18 62.10 -2.45
N ASP A 9 -15.81 62.55 -3.65
CA ASP A 9 -15.70 61.72 -4.85
C ASP A 9 -14.59 60.66 -4.72
N VAL A 10 -13.43 61.03 -4.18
CA VAL A 10 -12.32 60.08 -3.93
C VAL A 10 -12.70 59.03 -2.88
N LYS A 11 -13.42 59.42 -1.82
CA LYS A 11 -13.88 58.48 -0.78
C LYS A 11 -14.95 57.53 -1.33
N THR A 12 -15.83 58.02 -2.19
CA THR A 12 -16.88 57.22 -2.85
C THR A 12 -16.28 56.25 -3.86
N MET A 13 -15.30 56.68 -4.67
CA MET A 13 -14.56 55.80 -5.57
C MET A 13 -13.80 54.69 -4.83
N ASN A 14 -13.12 55.00 -3.72
CA ASN A 14 -12.42 53.99 -2.93
C ASN A 14 -13.40 52.98 -2.29
N LYS A 15 -14.58 53.45 -1.84
CA LYS A 15 -15.64 52.58 -1.32
C LYS A 15 -16.20 51.63 -2.40
N HIS A 16 -16.45 52.14 -3.61
CA HIS A 16 -16.87 51.33 -4.75
C HIS A 16 -15.79 50.34 -5.18
N PHE A 17 -14.54 50.78 -5.27
CA PHE A 17 -13.41 49.91 -5.63
C PHE A 17 -13.23 48.77 -4.60
N LYS A 18 -13.24 49.10 -3.30
CA LYS A 18 -13.13 48.11 -2.23
C LYS A 18 -14.33 47.16 -2.19
N SER A 19 -15.54 47.65 -2.43
CA SER A 19 -16.75 46.82 -2.50
C SER A 19 -16.70 45.86 -3.70
N THR A 20 -16.26 46.33 -4.87
CA THR A 20 -16.11 45.50 -6.07
C THR A 20 -15.01 44.46 -5.90
N VAL A 21 -13.85 44.82 -5.35
CA VAL A 21 -12.75 43.88 -5.08
C VAL A 21 -13.13 42.86 -4.00
N LEU A 22 -13.83 43.27 -2.93
CA LEU A 22 -14.34 42.35 -1.90
C LEU A 22 -15.45 41.45 -2.43
N PHE A 23 -16.27 41.94 -3.37
CA PHE A 23 -17.30 41.15 -4.05
C PHE A 23 -16.67 40.06 -4.93
N PHE A 24 -15.66 40.40 -5.74
CA PHE A 24 -14.91 39.43 -6.54
C PHE A 24 -14.14 38.41 -5.67
N SER A 25 -13.54 38.85 -4.56
CA SER A 25 -12.86 37.97 -3.59
C SER A 25 -13.84 37.01 -2.91
N ARG A 26 -15.02 37.49 -2.51
CA ARG A 26 -16.07 36.68 -1.86
C ARG A 26 -16.76 35.71 -2.82
N ILE A 27 -16.88 36.07 -4.10
CA ILE A 27 -17.40 35.19 -5.16
C ILE A 27 -16.38 34.10 -5.50
N GLY A 28 -15.12 34.48 -5.72
CA GLY A 28 -14.04 33.53 -5.99
C GLY A 28 -13.90 32.52 -4.86
N PHE A 29 -13.91 32.98 -3.61
CA PHE A 29 -13.82 32.11 -2.42
C PHE A 29 -15.03 31.16 -2.28
N ARG A 30 -16.25 31.64 -2.56
CA ARG A 30 -17.45 30.78 -2.56
C ARG A 30 -17.42 29.75 -3.69
N MET A 31 -16.92 30.12 -4.86
CA MET A 31 -16.77 29.19 -5.99
C MET A 31 -15.71 28.12 -5.71
N LEU A 32 -14.59 28.52 -5.09
CA LEU A 32 -13.47 27.64 -4.73
C LEU A 32 -13.85 26.68 -3.60
N ILE A 33 -14.65 27.13 -2.63
CA ILE A 33 -15.25 26.28 -1.61
C ILE A 33 -16.18 25.24 -2.24
N VAL A 34 -17.11 25.65 -3.12
CA VAL A 34 -18.03 24.70 -3.76
C VAL A 34 -17.28 23.67 -4.61
N LEU A 35 -16.25 24.07 -5.37
CA LEU A 35 -15.37 23.17 -6.12
C LEU A 35 -14.62 22.17 -5.23
N PHE A 36 -14.17 22.60 -4.06
CA PHE A 36 -13.50 21.74 -3.08
C PHE A 36 -14.48 20.72 -2.46
N PHE A 37 -15.69 21.17 -2.09
CA PHE A 37 -16.73 20.30 -1.54
C PHE A 37 -17.30 19.31 -2.56
N THR A 38 -17.39 19.64 -3.85
CA THR A 38 -17.83 18.70 -4.91
C THR A 38 -16.74 17.68 -5.27
N ALA A 39 -15.47 18.08 -5.29
CA ALA A 39 -14.35 17.16 -5.46
C ALA A 39 -14.23 16.17 -4.30
N ALA A 40 -14.43 16.63 -3.05
CA ALA A 40 -14.45 15.78 -1.87
C ALA A 40 -15.64 14.80 -1.84
N ALA A 41 -16.80 15.19 -2.37
CA ALA A 41 -17.97 14.32 -2.45
C ALA A 41 -17.83 13.19 -3.50
N SER A 42 -16.90 13.32 -4.45
CA SER A 42 -16.68 12.32 -5.52
C SER A 42 -15.80 11.15 -5.09
N THR A 43 -15.16 11.19 -3.91
CA THR A 43 -14.25 10.13 -3.44
C THR A 43 -14.92 9.00 -2.67
N ILE A 44 -16.24 9.08 -2.42
CA ILE A 44 -16.98 8.13 -1.56
C ILE A 44 -17.51 6.91 -2.33
N PHE A 45 -17.40 6.89 -3.66
CA PHE A 45 -17.84 5.73 -4.48
C PHE A 45 -16.79 4.62 -4.62
N SER A 46 -15.66 4.70 -3.90
CA SER A 46 -14.67 3.64 -3.96
C SER A 46 -14.99 2.49 -3.00
N CYS A 47 -15.25 1.34 -3.63
CA CYS A 47 -15.27 -0.03 -3.10
C CYS A 47 -16.45 -0.46 -2.23
N ALA A 48 -17.55 -0.84 -2.91
CA ALA A 48 -18.30 -2.02 -2.48
C ALA A 48 -17.36 -3.23 -2.62
N ARG A 49 -16.89 -3.75 -1.48
CA ARG A 49 -16.01 -4.92 -1.40
C ARG A 49 -16.82 -6.15 -1.83
N ASN A 50 -16.82 -6.46 -3.12
CA ASN A 50 -17.29 -7.75 -3.62
C ASN A 50 -16.43 -8.81 -2.93
N LYS A 51 -17.03 -9.63 -2.06
CA LYS A 51 -16.35 -10.82 -1.53
C LYS A 51 -16.15 -11.74 -2.72
N THR A 52 -14.99 -11.65 -3.37
CA THR A 52 -14.53 -12.70 -4.27
C THR A 52 -14.35 -13.93 -3.40
N GLU A 53 -15.32 -14.84 -3.45
CA GLU A 53 -15.16 -16.19 -2.92
C GLU A 53 -14.05 -16.86 -3.73
N PHE A 54 -12.83 -16.85 -3.20
CA PHE A 54 -11.77 -17.66 -3.79
C PHE A 54 -12.06 -19.11 -3.40
N PRO A 55 -11.97 -20.05 -4.35
CA PRO A 55 -12.17 -21.46 -4.05
C PRO A 55 -11.19 -21.90 -2.97
N GLU A 56 -11.69 -22.68 -2.01
CA GLU A 56 -10.85 -23.29 -0.97
C GLU A 56 -9.78 -24.16 -1.65
N PRO A 57 -8.51 -24.10 -1.20
CA PRO A 57 -7.46 -24.92 -1.77
C PRO A 57 -7.78 -26.41 -1.61
N ASP A 58 -7.44 -27.22 -2.62
CA ASP A 58 -7.62 -28.67 -2.59
C ASP A 58 -6.86 -29.33 -1.41
N LEU A 59 -5.78 -28.69 -0.97
CA LEU A 59 -5.04 -28.98 0.26
C LEU A 59 -4.91 -27.69 1.07
N LEU A 60 -5.63 -27.59 2.18
CA LEU A 60 -5.50 -26.45 3.11
C LEU A 60 -4.34 -26.69 4.07
N LEU A 61 -3.35 -25.79 4.03
CA LEU A 61 -2.21 -25.78 4.95
C LEU A 61 -2.63 -25.19 6.30
N SER A 62 -2.12 -25.76 7.38
CA SER A 62 -2.18 -25.14 8.71
C SER A 62 -1.38 -23.84 8.74
N GLU A 63 -1.65 -22.98 9.74
CA GLU A 63 -0.88 -21.73 9.95
C GLU A 63 0.62 -22.03 10.06
N GLU A 64 1.00 -23.08 10.81
CA GLU A 64 2.39 -23.51 10.98
C GLU A 64 3.03 -23.93 9.64
N GLN A 65 2.34 -24.73 8.84
CA GLN A 65 2.84 -25.13 7.51
C GLN A 65 2.98 -23.93 6.57
N MET A 66 2.09 -22.93 6.69
CA MET A 66 2.22 -21.67 5.94
C MET A 66 3.43 -20.85 6.40
N ILE A 67 3.68 -20.79 7.71
CA ILE A 67 4.85 -20.12 8.29
C ILE A 67 6.13 -20.76 7.73
N ASP A 68 6.24 -22.09 7.79
CA ASP A 68 7.43 -22.81 7.35
C ASP A 68 7.73 -22.58 5.85
N VAL A 69 6.72 -22.75 4.99
CA VAL A 69 6.93 -22.57 3.53
C VAL A 69 7.21 -21.12 3.16
N ILE A 70 6.57 -20.13 3.80
CA ILE A 70 6.83 -18.70 3.53
C ILE A 70 8.25 -18.34 3.98
N GLN A 71 8.70 -18.85 5.13
CA GLN A 71 10.06 -18.64 5.60
C GLN A 71 11.08 -19.16 4.57
N ASP A 72 10.92 -20.38 4.09
CA ASP A 72 11.84 -20.99 3.12
C ASP A 72 11.85 -20.26 1.77
N VAL A 73 10.68 -19.82 1.30
CA VAL A 73 10.55 -18.99 0.09
C VAL A 73 11.34 -17.69 0.24
N HIS A 74 11.23 -17.00 1.38
CA HIS A 74 11.98 -15.76 1.63
C HIS A 74 13.48 -15.98 1.78
N LEU A 75 13.91 -17.09 2.41
CA LEU A 75 15.33 -17.45 2.50
C LEU A 75 15.94 -17.74 1.12
N ALA A 76 15.22 -18.47 0.26
CA ALA A 76 15.65 -18.70 -1.11
C ALA A 76 15.72 -17.39 -1.91
N GLU A 77 14.71 -16.53 -1.79
CA GLU A 77 14.73 -15.22 -2.43
C GLU A 77 15.91 -14.36 -1.97
N ALA A 78 16.17 -14.29 -0.66
CA ALA A 78 17.30 -13.57 -0.09
C ALA A 78 18.63 -14.12 -0.63
N THR A 79 18.77 -15.44 -0.70
CA THR A 79 19.96 -16.12 -1.25
C THR A 79 20.17 -15.78 -2.72
N LEU A 80 19.12 -15.86 -3.53
CA LEU A 80 19.16 -15.53 -4.96
C LEU A 80 19.49 -14.06 -5.18
N ASN A 81 18.91 -13.17 -4.37
CA ASN A 81 19.18 -11.74 -4.42
C ASN A 81 20.62 -11.41 -4.01
N PHE A 82 21.15 -12.05 -2.97
CA PHE A 82 22.55 -11.91 -2.56
C PHE A 82 23.50 -12.33 -3.67
N LYS A 83 23.31 -13.53 -4.24
CA LYS A 83 24.13 -14.04 -5.36
C LYS A 83 24.11 -13.10 -6.56
N ARG A 84 22.93 -12.56 -6.91
CA ARG A 84 22.77 -11.56 -7.96
C ARG A 84 23.57 -10.29 -7.66
N ASN A 85 23.54 -9.81 -6.42
CA ASN A 85 24.21 -8.57 -6.01
C ASN A 85 25.74 -8.69 -6.05
N ILE A 86 26.30 -9.88 -5.78
CA ILE A 86 27.76 -10.13 -5.87
C ILE A 86 28.23 -10.49 -7.30
N GLY A 87 27.37 -10.36 -8.31
CA GLY A 87 27.73 -10.58 -9.71
C GLY A 87 27.90 -12.04 -10.10
N GLN A 88 27.45 -12.99 -9.29
CA GLN A 88 27.43 -14.41 -9.69
C GLN A 88 26.40 -14.60 -10.80
N VAL A 89 26.86 -15.09 -11.96
CA VAL A 89 25.99 -15.42 -13.09
C VAL A 89 25.13 -16.62 -12.67
N PHE A 90 23.87 -16.35 -12.40
CA PHE A 90 22.91 -17.35 -12.00
C PHE A 90 22.25 -17.96 -13.24
N ASP A 91 22.19 -19.29 -13.32
CA ASP A 91 21.43 -19.97 -14.36
C ASP A 91 19.96 -19.54 -14.23
N ARG A 92 19.30 -19.14 -15.32
CA ARG A 92 18.04 -18.35 -15.27
C ARG A 92 16.85 -19.09 -14.62
N ASN A 93 17.01 -20.34 -14.23
CA ASN A 93 15.98 -21.17 -13.64
C ASN A 93 15.84 -20.92 -12.13
N LYS A 94 15.45 -19.70 -11.74
CA LYS A 94 14.94 -19.39 -10.39
C LYS A 94 13.88 -20.41 -9.94
N THR A 95 13.11 -20.92 -10.90
CA THR A 95 12.09 -21.95 -10.73
C THR A 95 12.60 -23.17 -9.99
N ILE A 96 13.84 -23.64 -10.23
CA ILE A 96 14.38 -24.85 -9.56
C ILE A 96 14.44 -24.70 -8.03
N TYR A 97 14.68 -23.50 -7.50
CA TYR A 97 14.78 -23.27 -6.06
C TYR A 97 13.41 -23.37 -5.39
N PHE A 98 12.43 -22.69 -5.98
CA PHE A 98 11.07 -22.70 -5.48
C PHE A 98 10.40 -24.06 -5.69
N ASP A 99 10.63 -24.71 -6.83
CA ASP A 99 10.14 -26.07 -7.11
C ASP A 99 10.65 -27.05 -6.05
N ARG A 100 11.93 -26.94 -5.66
CA ARG A 100 12.50 -27.79 -4.61
C ARG A 100 11.84 -27.53 -3.25
N ILE A 101 11.66 -26.27 -2.87
CA ILE A 101 10.97 -25.90 -1.62
C ILE A 101 9.56 -26.50 -1.63
N PHE A 102 8.81 -26.32 -2.70
CA PHE A 102 7.45 -26.87 -2.78
C PHE A 102 7.46 -28.39 -2.69
N VAL A 103 8.39 -29.09 -3.34
CA VAL A 103 8.52 -30.55 -3.20
C VAL A 103 8.84 -30.97 -1.76
N GLU A 104 9.75 -30.26 -1.07
CA GLU A 104 10.13 -30.53 0.33
C GLU A 104 8.94 -30.34 1.28
N HIS A 105 8.05 -29.40 0.99
CA HIS A 105 6.80 -29.16 1.73
C HIS A 105 5.60 -30.00 1.25
N GLY A 106 5.77 -30.84 0.21
CA GLY A 106 4.67 -31.65 -0.34
C GLY A 106 3.62 -30.84 -1.12
N LEU A 107 4.04 -29.72 -1.71
CA LEU A 107 3.20 -28.73 -2.39
C LEU A 107 3.49 -28.66 -3.89
N THR A 108 2.53 -28.06 -4.60
CA THR A 108 2.75 -27.47 -5.92
C THR A 108 2.68 -25.94 -5.81
N PRO A 109 3.24 -25.18 -6.77
CA PRO A 109 3.08 -23.73 -6.81
C PRO A 109 1.61 -23.28 -6.74
N GLU A 110 0.72 -24.03 -7.42
CA GLU A 110 -0.72 -23.76 -7.43
C GLU A 110 -1.37 -23.95 -6.06
N ILE A 111 -1.00 -25.02 -5.33
CA ILE A 111 -1.51 -25.26 -3.97
C ILE A 111 -1.04 -24.13 -3.04
N PHE A 112 0.23 -23.73 -3.12
CA PHE A 112 0.76 -22.62 -2.33
C PHE A 112 0.02 -21.31 -2.64
N GLU A 113 -0.18 -20.97 -3.93
CA GLU A 113 -0.89 -19.77 -4.35
C GLU A 113 -2.34 -19.74 -3.85
N LYS A 114 -3.08 -20.85 -3.98
CA LYS A 114 -4.46 -20.95 -3.45
C LYS A 114 -4.51 -20.78 -1.93
N ASN A 115 -3.55 -21.33 -1.19
CA ASN A 115 -3.45 -21.13 0.26
C ASN A 115 -3.13 -19.68 0.63
N LEU A 116 -2.21 -19.04 -0.10
CA LEU A 116 -1.88 -17.63 0.09
C LEU A 116 -3.13 -16.75 -0.10
N LEU A 117 -3.92 -16.99 -1.15
CA LEU A 117 -5.19 -16.30 -1.39
C LEU A 117 -6.23 -16.56 -0.29
N TYR A 118 -6.29 -17.79 0.25
CA TYR A 118 -7.19 -18.17 1.34
C TYR A 118 -6.87 -17.42 2.65
N TYR A 119 -5.59 -17.32 3.03
CA TYR A 119 -5.17 -16.63 4.24
C TYR A 119 -5.20 -15.11 4.08
N ASN A 120 -4.95 -14.56 2.89
CA ASN A 120 -5.08 -13.12 2.62
C ASN A 120 -6.50 -12.57 2.80
N GLN A 121 -7.53 -13.43 2.75
CA GLN A 121 -8.91 -13.05 3.08
C GLN A 121 -9.19 -12.98 4.58
N LYS A 122 -8.24 -13.41 5.43
CA LYS A 122 -8.32 -13.42 6.89
C LYS A 122 -7.18 -12.56 7.44
N PRO A 123 -7.29 -11.21 7.41
CA PRO A 123 -6.17 -10.32 7.72
C PRO A 123 -5.53 -10.59 9.08
N GLU A 124 -6.32 -10.83 10.12
CA GLU A 124 -5.81 -11.12 11.48
C GLU A 124 -5.00 -12.41 11.56
N VAL A 125 -5.32 -13.41 10.74
CA VAL A 125 -4.58 -14.68 10.69
C VAL A 125 -3.31 -14.53 9.86
N MET A 126 -3.41 -13.86 8.71
CA MET A 126 -2.25 -13.59 7.86
C MET A 126 -1.22 -12.69 8.55
N GLU A 127 -1.67 -11.73 9.35
CA GLU A 127 -0.81 -10.88 10.18
C GLU A 127 0.02 -11.73 11.15
N LYS A 128 -0.61 -12.65 11.89
CA LYS A 128 0.09 -13.57 12.79
C LYS A 128 1.09 -14.47 12.08
N ILE A 129 0.71 -15.02 10.92
CA ILE A 129 1.62 -15.82 10.08
C ILE A 129 2.86 -15.00 9.73
N TYR A 130 2.69 -13.77 9.26
CA TYR A 130 3.82 -12.91 8.90
C TYR A 130 4.66 -12.47 10.11
N GLU A 131 4.03 -12.13 11.24
CA GLU A 131 4.74 -11.80 12.48
C GLU A 131 5.66 -12.95 12.91
N GLU A 132 5.17 -14.18 12.86
CA GLU A 132 5.94 -15.37 13.21
C GLU A 132 7.05 -15.66 12.20
N VAL A 133 6.79 -15.54 10.89
CA VAL A 133 7.83 -15.64 9.85
C VAL A 133 8.96 -14.65 10.12
N ILE A 134 8.63 -13.39 10.42
CA ILE A 134 9.62 -12.35 10.71
C ILE A 134 10.40 -12.69 11.98
N ALA A 135 9.72 -13.16 13.03
CA ALA A 135 10.35 -13.56 14.28
C ALA A 135 11.38 -14.69 14.05
N ARG A 136 11.02 -15.74 13.30
CA ARG A 136 11.92 -16.86 12.97
C ARG A 136 13.13 -16.41 12.16
N LEU A 137 12.91 -15.56 11.15
CA LEU A 137 14.01 -15.01 10.34
C LEU A 137 14.97 -14.15 11.18
N LEU A 138 14.47 -13.37 12.13
CA LEU A 138 15.29 -12.57 13.04
C LEU A 138 16.11 -13.44 14.00
N VAL A 139 15.52 -14.50 14.56
CA VAL A 139 16.24 -15.46 15.39
C VAL A 139 17.37 -16.10 14.60
N GLN A 140 17.07 -16.61 13.40
CA GLN A 140 18.07 -17.24 12.54
C GLN A 140 19.18 -16.27 12.12
N GLN A 141 18.85 -15.00 11.87
CA GLN A 141 19.85 -13.97 11.60
C GLN A 141 20.76 -13.72 12.82
N GLY A 142 20.18 -13.64 14.01
CA GLY A 142 20.93 -13.46 15.25
C GLY A 142 21.91 -14.60 15.50
N GLU A 143 21.47 -15.85 15.30
CA GLU A 143 22.33 -17.04 15.40
C GLU A 143 23.55 -16.96 14.47
N ILE A 144 23.35 -16.56 13.21
CA ILE A 144 24.44 -16.41 12.21
C ILE A 144 25.47 -15.35 12.64
N THR A 145 25.04 -14.28 13.32
CA THR A 145 25.93 -13.21 13.79
C THR A 145 26.73 -13.54 15.05
N VAL A 146 26.33 -14.57 15.80
CA VAL A 146 27.03 -15.00 17.03
C VAL A 146 28.16 -15.98 16.73
N GLU A 147 28.11 -16.65 15.57
CA GLU A 147 29.08 -17.67 15.16
C GLU A 147 30.28 -17.11 14.35
N ASN A 148 30.32 -15.81 14.06
CA ASN A 148 31.41 -15.11 13.35
C ASN A 148 32.14 -14.10 14.23
#